data_AF-A0A094ZES7-F1
#
_entry.id   AF-A0A094ZES7-F1
#
_cell.length_a   1.000
_cell.length_b   1.000
_cell.length_c   1.000
_cell.angle_alpha   90.00
_cell.angle_beta   90.00
_cell.angle_gamma   90.00
#
_symmetry.space_group_name_H-M   'P 1'
#
loop_
_entity.id
_entity.type
_entity.pdbx_description
1 polymer ?
#
loop_
_entity_poly.entity_id
_entity_poly.type
_entity_poly.pdbx_seq_one_letter_code
_entity_poly.pdbx_strand_id
1 'polypeptide(L)'
;ENQIDHICKKKKFRRTMEDVKTRRGADIASDHHLKKNWTTGQTVIQRFNTAFLRDTDKLNEFKIALNNRFQAFQDLLKEEETTMEDNWKGIKETLTSTCQEVLGLKKHHHKEWISIETLDKIKERKNK
;
A
#
# COMPACT_ATOMS: atom_id res chain seq x y z
N GLU A 1 37.15 8.13 -4.51
CA GLU A 1 35.92 7.80 -3.74
C GLU A 1 36.16 6.45 -3.08
N ASN A 2 36.46 6.44 -1.78
CA ASN A 2 36.83 5.20 -1.09
C ASN A 2 35.54 4.50 -0.63
N GLN A 3 35.25 3.31 -1.16
CA GLN A 3 34.15 2.48 -0.66
C GLN A 3 34.57 1.86 0.68
N ILE A 4 34.10 2.46 1.78
CA ILE A 4 34.45 2.02 3.16
C ILE A 4 33.39 1.05 3.71
N ASP A 5 32.19 1.00 3.11
CA ASP A 5 31.07 0.19 3.60
C ASP A 5 30.93 -1.13 2.84
N HIS A 6 31.10 -2.24 3.57
CA HIS A 6 30.85 -3.58 3.07
C HIS A 6 29.66 -4.22 3.79
N ILE A 7 28.74 -4.81 3.03
CA ILE A 7 27.59 -5.53 3.59
C ILE A 7 27.87 -7.03 3.52
N CYS A 8 28.18 -7.63 4.67
CA CYS A 8 28.41 -9.06 4.79
C CYS A 8 27.10 -9.83 4.93
N LYS A 9 26.80 -10.72 3.98
CA LYS A 9 25.61 -11.57 3.98
C LYS A 9 26.00 -13.05 4.13
N LYS A 10 25.33 -13.79 5.03
CA LYS A 10 25.50 -15.25 5.16
C LYS A 10 25.22 -15.93 3.80
N LYS A 11 26.08 -16.88 3.40
CA LYS A 11 26.08 -17.56 2.08
C LYS A 11 24.70 -18.08 1.66
N LYS A 12 23.92 -18.60 2.62
CA LYS A 12 22.56 -19.14 2.38
C LYS A 12 21.56 -18.15 1.79
N PHE A 13 21.81 -16.84 1.93
CA PHE A 13 20.88 -15.81 1.47
C PHE A 13 21.39 -15.05 0.23
N ARG A 14 22.47 -15.49 -0.43
CA ARG A 14 23.05 -14.78 -1.59
C ARG A 14 22.04 -14.44 -2.69
N ARG A 15 21.07 -15.33 -2.95
CA ARG A 15 20.06 -15.16 -4.01
C ARG A 15 18.85 -14.30 -3.63
N THR A 16 18.67 -13.97 -2.36
CA THR A 16 17.53 -13.16 -1.88
C THR A 16 17.82 -11.64 -1.94
N MET A 17 18.99 -11.22 -2.41
CA MET A 17 19.32 -9.80 -2.55
C MET A 17 19.13 -9.42 -4.02
N GLU A 18 18.08 -8.65 -4.32
CA GLU A 18 17.76 -8.25 -5.70
C GLU A 18 18.51 -7.00 -6.13
N ASP A 19 18.67 -5.99 -5.25
CA ASP A 19 19.37 -4.75 -5.58
C ASP A 19 19.94 -4.07 -4.32
N VAL A 20 21.06 -3.37 -4.48
CA VAL A 20 21.75 -2.62 -3.42
C VAL A 20 22.02 -1.22 -3.94
N LYS A 21 21.25 -0.25 -3.46
CA LYS A 21 21.42 1.16 -3.81
C LYS A 21 21.85 1.96 -2.59
N THR A 22 22.90 2.74 -2.76
CA THR A 22 23.35 3.76 -1.81
C THR A 22 22.55 5.03 -2.09
N ARG A 23 21.81 5.56 -1.11
CA ARG A 23 21.05 6.82 -1.25
C ARG A 23 21.53 7.83 -0.21
N ARG A 24 21.97 9.02 -0.67
CA ARG A 24 22.15 10.19 0.19
C ARG A 24 20.76 10.75 0.55
N GLY A 25 20.43 10.76 1.84
CA GLY A 25 19.27 11.48 2.37
C GLY A 25 19.63 12.94 2.66
N ALA A 26 18.64 13.83 2.60
CA ALA A 26 18.79 15.22 3.05
C ALA A 26 18.77 15.26 4.59
N ASP A 27 19.91 15.67 5.15
CA ASP A 27 20.23 16.09 6.53
C ASP A 27 19.37 15.58 7.70
N ILE A 28 19.88 14.54 8.36
CA ILE A 28 20.15 14.56 9.81
C ILE A 28 21.52 13.90 9.99
N ALA A 29 22.47 14.61 10.61
CA ALA A 29 23.88 14.24 10.72
C ALA A 29 24.12 12.90 11.45
N SER A 30 23.96 11.78 10.75
CA SER A 30 24.55 10.50 11.13
C SER A 30 25.21 9.89 9.90
N ASP A 31 26.51 9.61 9.98
CA ASP A 31 27.35 9.01 8.94
C ASP A 31 27.03 7.51 8.67
N HIS A 32 25.79 7.08 8.90
CA HIS A 32 25.37 5.71 8.69
C HIS A 32 24.19 5.63 7.73
N HIS A 33 24.51 5.20 6.51
CA HIS A 33 23.53 4.84 5.49
C HIS A 33 22.65 3.69 6.00
N LEU A 34 21.46 4.03 6.50
CA LEU A 34 20.48 3.07 6.97
C LEU A 34 19.88 2.31 5.77
N LYS A 35 20.33 1.07 5.56
CA LYS A 35 19.81 0.20 4.50
C LYS A 35 18.64 -0.64 5.03
N LYS A 36 17.42 -0.11 4.92
CA LYS A 36 16.19 -0.81 5.31
C LYS A 36 15.77 -1.78 4.18
N ASN A 37 15.67 -3.08 4.49
CA ASN A 37 15.06 -4.06 3.60
C ASN A 37 13.54 -4.01 3.79
N TRP A 38 12.78 -3.60 2.76
CA TRP A 38 11.34 -3.79 2.75
C TRP A 38 11.03 -5.27 2.50
N THR A 39 10.51 -5.96 3.49
CA THR A 39 9.72 -7.17 3.27
C THR A 39 8.37 -6.70 2.75
N THR A 40 8.18 -6.73 1.43
CA THR A 40 6.87 -6.49 0.83
C THR A 40 5.96 -7.64 1.25
N GLY A 41 5.30 -7.51 2.40
CA GLY A 41 4.15 -8.33 2.74
C GLY A 41 3.18 -8.24 1.58
N GLN A 42 2.76 -9.38 1.06
CA GLN A 42 1.93 -9.48 -0.12
C GLN A 42 0.50 -9.06 0.22
N THR A 43 0.29 -7.79 0.54
CA THR A 43 -1.03 -7.20 0.74
C THR A 43 -1.67 -7.08 -0.63
N VAL A 44 -2.82 -7.72 -0.83
CA VAL A 44 -3.62 -7.56 -2.05
C VAL A 44 -4.04 -6.10 -2.12
N ILE A 45 -3.37 -5.32 -2.98
CA ILE A 45 -3.74 -3.92 -3.21
C ILE A 45 -5.11 -3.94 -3.91
N GLN A 46 -6.17 -3.70 -3.15
CA GLN A 46 -7.48 -3.45 -3.73
C GLN A 46 -7.44 -2.12 -4.48
N ARG A 47 -7.77 -2.15 -5.77
CA ARG A 47 -7.85 -0.96 -6.61
C ARG A 47 -9.31 -0.55 -6.75
N PHE A 48 -9.60 0.72 -6.53
CA PHE A 48 -10.92 1.30 -6.79
C PHE A 48 -11.06 1.71 -8.25
N ASN A 49 -12.31 1.81 -8.73
CA ASN A 49 -12.56 2.28 -10.09
C ASN A 49 -12.47 3.81 -10.16
N THR A 50 -11.27 4.32 -10.43
CA THR A 50 -11.01 5.77 -10.55
C THR A 50 -11.69 6.43 -11.75
N ALA A 51 -12.26 5.65 -12.68
CA ALA A 51 -13.00 6.21 -13.81
C ALA A 51 -14.27 6.97 -13.36
N PHE A 52 -14.89 6.58 -12.24
CA PHE A 52 -16.05 7.26 -11.69
C PHE A 52 -15.76 8.69 -11.23
N LEU A 53 -14.50 9.02 -10.91
CA LEU A 53 -14.11 10.39 -10.56
C LEU A 53 -14.05 11.33 -11.77
N ARG A 54 -14.22 10.82 -13.00
CA ARG A 54 -14.36 11.65 -14.20
C ARG A 54 -15.78 12.19 -14.38
N ASP A 55 -16.75 11.55 -13.74
CA ASP A 55 -18.13 11.99 -13.72
C ASP A 55 -18.30 13.00 -12.58
N THR A 56 -18.76 14.19 -12.93
CA THR A 56 -18.88 15.32 -11.99
C THR A 56 -19.88 15.03 -10.87
N ASP A 57 -20.98 14.33 -11.17
CA ASP A 57 -22.02 14.00 -10.20
C ASP A 57 -21.51 12.96 -9.20
N LYS A 58 -20.84 11.92 -9.70
CA LYS A 58 -20.17 10.91 -8.87
C LYS A 58 -19.05 11.49 -8.02
N LEU A 59 -18.28 12.43 -8.55
CA LEU A 59 -17.24 13.13 -7.80
C LEU A 59 -17.82 13.99 -6.67
N ASN A 60 -18.95 14.66 -6.90
CA ASN A 60 -19.66 15.42 -5.88
C ASN A 60 -20.28 14.50 -4.82
N GLU A 61 -20.88 13.39 -5.23
CA GLU A 61 -21.37 12.33 -4.33
C GLU A 61 -20.23 11.82 -3.43
N PHE A 62 -19.06 11.53 -4.00
CA PHE A 62 -17.89 11.12 -3.23
C PHE A 62 -17.46 12.17 -2.20
N LYS A 63 -17.40 13.45 -2.58
CA LYS A 63 -17.05 14.53 -1.67
C LYS A 63 -18.04 14.65 -0.51
N ILE A 64 -19.35 14.57 -0.79
CA ILE A 64 -20.40 14.66 0.23
C ILE A 64 -20.32 13.46 1.17
N ALA A 65 -20.24 12.23 0.63
CA ALA A 65 -20.14 11.01 1.43
C ALA A 65 -18.89 11.02 2.32
N LEU A 66 -17.75 11.45 1.78
CA LEU A 66 -16.50 11.55 2.52
C LEU A 66 -16.61 12.57 3.65
N ASN A 67 -17.11 13.77 3.36
CA ASN A 67 -17.25 14.82 4.37
C ASN A 67 -18.19 14.41 5.50
N ASN A 68 -19.34 13.81 5.17
CA ASN A 68 -20.31 13.35 6.17
C ASN A 68 -19.70 12.29 7.09
N ARG A 69 -18.98 11.31 6.52
CA ARG A 69 -18.33 10.25 7.31
C ARG A 69 -17.16 10.76 8.12
N PHE A 70 -16.36 11.66 7.55
CA PHE A 70 -15.23 12.23 8.27
C PHE A 70 -15.69 13.12 9.42
N GLN A 71 -16.81 13.83 9.26
CA GLN A 71 -17.44 14.57 10.35
C GLN A 71 -17.87 13.63 11.49
N ALA A 72 -18.59 12.55 11.17
CA ALA A 72 -18.97 11.55 12.17
C ALA A 72 -17.75 10.91 12.86
N PHE A 73 -16.67 10.66 12.10
CA PHE A 73 -15.41 10.17 12.65
C PHE A 73 -14.76 11.18 13.60
N GLN A 74 -14.71 12.46 13.23
CA GLN A 74 -14.18 13.52 14.09
C GLN A 74 -14.99 13.69 15.39
N ASP A 75 -16.30 13.52 15.32
CA ASP A 75 -17.16 13.61 16.51
C ASP A 75 -16.92 12.40 17.43
N LEU A 76 -16.72 11.20 16.88
CA LEU A 76 -16.28 10.02 17.64
C LEU A 76 -14.92 10.25 18.33
N LEU A 77 -13.95 10.86 17.63
CA LEU A 77 -12.63 11.14 18.19
C LEU A 77 -12.63 12.15 19.34
N LYS A 78 -13.64 13.01 19.44
CA LYS A 78 -13.78 13.95 20.57
C LYS A 78 -14.30 13.26 21.82
N GLU A 79 -15.02 12.14 21.67
CA GLU A 79 -15.62 11.40 22.79
C GLU A 79 -14.67 10.33 23.36
N GLU A 80 -13.71 9.84 22.56
CA GLU A 80 -12.84 8.72 22.93
C GLU A 80 -11.36 9.12 23.00
N GLU A 81 -10.69 8.80 24.11
CA GLU A 81 -9.23 8.95 24.25
C GLU A 81 -8.51 7.89 23.41
N THR A 82 -8.39 8.15 22.11
CA THR A 82 -7.78 7.23 21.13
C THR A 82 -6.29 7.49 20.97
N THR A 83 -5.53 6.42 20.74
CA THR A 83 -4.10 6.57 20.44
C THR A 83 -3.90 7.11 19.02
N MET A 84 -2.74 7.72 18.75
CA MET A 84 -2.41 8.21 17.40
C MET A 84 -2.43 7.10 16.33
N GLU A 85 -2.16 5.85 16.73
CA GLU A 85 -2.20 4.69 15.84
C GLU A 85 -3.65 4.29 15.50
N ASP A 86 -4.55 4.33 16.48
CA ASP A 86 -5.99 4.09 16.29
C ASP A 86 -6.61 5.17 15.41
N ASN A 87 -6.23 6.43 15.60
CA ASN A 87 -6.62 7.55 14.75
C ASN A 87 -6.23 7.33 13.29
N TRP A 88 -4.98 6.92 13.06
CA TRP A 88 -4.50 6.62 11.71
C TRP A 88 -5.23 5.44 11.07
N LYS A 89 -5.59 4.43 11.86
CA LYS A 89 -6.41 3.30 11.42
C LYS A 89 -7.82 3.76 11.03
N GLY A 90 -8.48 4.56 11.85
CA GLY A 90 -9.82 5.08 11.59
C GLY A 90 -9.90 5.97 10.34
N ILE A 91 -8.88 6.80 10.09
CA ILE A 91 -8.78 7.60 8.85
C ILE A 91 -8.70 6.68 7.62
N LYS A 92 -7.85 5.64 7.67
CA LYS A 92 -7.73 4.67 6.57
C LYS A 92 -9.05 3.94 6.33
N GLU A 93 -9.72 3.52 7.38
CA GLU A 93 -11.00 2.80 7.29
C GLU A 93 -12.11 3.70 6.71
N THR A 94 -12.20 4.94 7.17
CA THR A 94 -13.16 5.94 6.66
C THR A 94 -12.94 6.23 5.17
N LEU A 95 -11.69 6.39 4.75
CA LEU A 95 -11.38 6.61 3.34
C LEU A 95 -11.67 5.36 2.49
N THR A 96 -11.30 4.18 2.99
CA THR A 96 -11.48 2.90 2.28
C THR A 96 -12.95 2.57 2.10
N SER A 97 -13.77 2.73 3.14
CA SER A 97 -15.21 2.49 3.10
C SER A 97 -15.91 3.43 2.12
N THR A 98 -15.57 4.71 2.13
CA THR A 98 -16.13 5.72 1.20
C THR A 98 -15.73 5.43 -0.24
N CYS A 99 -14.47 5.08 -0.48
CA CYS A 99 -14.04 4.65 -1.81
C CYS A 99 -14.79 3.40 -2.27
N GLN A 100 -15.00 2.42 -1.39
CA GLN A 100 -15.68 1.18 -1.74
C GLN A 100 -17.16 1.40 -2.07
N GLU A 101 -17.84 2.27 -1.34
CA GLU A 101 -19.26 2.56 -1.57
C GLU A 101 -19.48 3.36 -2.85
N VAL A 102 -18.72 4.44 -3.07
CA VAL A 102 -18.99 5.36 -4.19
C VAL A 102 -18.28 4.94 -5.47
N LEU A 103 -17.03 4.49 -5.37
CA LEU A 103 -16.20 4.12 -6.53
C LEU A 103 -16.24 2.63 -6.83
N GLY A 104 -16.54 1.79 -5.84
CA GLY A 104 -16.52 0.35 -6.00
C GLY A 104 -15.12 -0.22 -6.29
N LEU A 105 -15.00 -1.54 -6.14
CA LEU A 105 -13.77 -2.25 -6.47
C LEU A 105 -13.64 -2.39 -7.99
N LYS A 106 -12.42 -2.15 -8.50
CA LYS A 106 -12.10 -2.41 -9.89
C LYS A 106 -12.17 -3.92 -10.11
N LYS A 107 -13.13 -4.35 -10.92
CA LYS A 107 -13.21 -5.75 -11.34
C LYS A 107 -11.95 -6.07 -12.15
N HIS A 108 -11.25 -7.13 -11.73
CA HIS A 108 -10.23 -7.73 -12.57
C HIS A 108 -10.96 -8.46 -13.69
N HIS A 109 -11.05 -7.83 -14.86
CA HIS A 109 -11.39 -8.56 -16.07
C HIS A 109 -10.27 -9.55 -16.33
N HIS A 110 -10.51 -10.81 -15.99
CA HIS A 110 -9.65 -11.87 -16.46
C HIS A 110 -9.75 -11.87 -17.98
N LYS A 111 -8.61 -11.72 -18.66
CA LYS A 111 -8.59 -11.91 -20.10
C LYS A 111 -8.77 -13.41 -20.31
N GLU A 112 -9.76 -13.83 -21.11
CA GLU A 112 -10.10 -15.25 -21.35
C GLU A 112 -8.88 -16.09 -21.81
N TRP A 113 -7.86 -15.47 -22.40
CA TRP A 113 -6.65 -16.17 -22.83
C TRP A 113 -5.73 -16.64 -21.67
N ILE A 114 -5.89 -16.07 -20.48
CA ILE A 114 -5.20 -16.59 -19.29
C ILE A 114 -6.14 -17.64 -18.71
N SER A 115 -5.90 -18.92 -18.95
CA SER A 115 -6.65 -19.98 -18.28
C SER A 115 -6.31 -20.01 -16.79
N ILE A 116 -7.28 -20.40 -15.95
CA ILE A 116 -7.07 -20.71 -14.53
C ILE A 116 -5.93 -21.74 -14.37
N GLU A 117 -5.84 -22.70 -15.29
CA GLU A 117 -4.78 -23.71 -15.34
C GLU A 117 -3.38 -23.10 -15.49
N THR A 118 -3.26 -22.00 -16.25
CA THR A 118 -1.99 -21.28 -16.42
C THR A 118 -1.59 -20.54 -15.14
N LEU A 119 -2.57 -19.97 -14.43
CA LEU A 119 -2.35 -19.32 -13.14
C LEU A 119 -1.91 -20.32 -12.06
N ASP A 120 -2.54 -21.50 -12.02
CA ASP A 120 -2.19 -22.56 -11.07
C ASP A 120 -0.77 -23.09 -11.33
N LYS A 121 -0.39 -23.31 -12.60
CA LYS A 121 0.98 -23.69 -12.97
C LYS A 121 2.03 -22.63 -12.58
N ILE A 122 1.68 -21.34 -12.62
CA ILE A 122 2.57 -20.26 -12.16
C ILE A 122 2.70 -20.29 -10.63
N LYS A 123 1.60 -20.54 -9.91
CA LYS A 123 1.58 -20.63 -8.45
C LYS A 123 2.38 -21.84 -7.95
N GLU A 124 2.24 -23.00 -8.58
CA GLU A 124 3.03 -24.20 -8.27
C GLU A 124 4.53 -23.97 -8.46
N ARG A 125 4.93 -23.26 -9.51
CA ARG A 125 6.34 -22.89 -9.74
C ARG A 125 6.87 -21.87 -8.72
N LYS A 126 6.00 -21.03 -8.16
CA LYS A 126 6.37 -20.03 -7.15
C LYS A 126 6.55 -20.61 -5.75
N ASN A 127 5.87 -21.71 -5.45
CA ASN A 127 5.90 -22.38 -4.14
C ASN A 127 6.96 -23.49 -4.07
N LYS A 128 7.85 -23.60 -5.06
CA LYS A 128 8.97 -24.53 -5.12
C LYS A 128 10.29 -23.79 -4.94
#